data_AF-A0A0F7PS90-F1
#
_entry.id   AF-A0A0F7PS90-F1
#
_cell.length_a   1.000
_cell.length_b   1.000
_cell.length_c   1.000
_cell.angle_alpha   90.00
_cell.angle_beta   90.00
_cell.angle_gamma   90.00
#
_symmetry.space_group_name_H-M   'P 1'
#
loop_
_entity.id
_entity.type
_entity.pdbx_description
1 polymer ?
#
loop_
_entity_poly.entity_id
_entity_poly.type
_entity_poly.pdbx_seq_one_letter_code
_entity_poly.pdbx_strand_id
1 'polypeptide(L)'
;MKLAIICSAGGGSVLQAYDLAAAAGLVTAADILVIVDRPCGAESGAAVRSIATCRIDEPDRLAFSSRAAGEIKRFGATAALLSFSRLVSEELFGAFTTLNIHPSLLPGFPGIGAVVAARAASARVLGASLHRVDAGIDSGPMLGQAWSPADPEASEEAWNRHSFIHKTYLAALVIEQAARGHDLARIGLQPERRTPSACPALSDPGLINGFRELVTTRKMEHFVP
;
A
#
# COMPACT_ATOMS: atom_id res chain seq x y z
N MET A 1 -3.26 4.02 17.11
CA MET A 1 -3.93 4.41 15.83
C MET A 1 -4.61 3.15 15.30
N LYS A 2 -5.70 3.20 14.55
CA LYS A 2 -6.23 1.96 13.94
C LYS A 2 -6.39 2.07 12.43
N LEU A 3 -5.82 1.11 11.71
CA LEU A 3 -5.85 1.02 10.24
C LEU A 3 -6.28 -0.37 9.81
N ALA A 4 -7.21 -0.42 8.85
CA ALA A 4 -7.55 -1.65 8.16
C ALA A 4 -6.74 -1.76 6.87
N ILE A 5 -6.29 -2.97 6.54
CA ILE A 5 -5.58 -3.28 5.30
C ILE A 5 -6.35 -4.39 4.59
N ILE A 6 -6.78 -4.13 3.35
CA ILE A 6 -7.56 -5.09 2.56
C ILE A 6 -6.69 -5.69 1.45
N CYS A 7 -6.58 -7.02 1.41
CA CYS A 7 -5.69 -7.76 0.51
C CYS A 7 -6.40 -8.90 -0.22
N SER A 8 -5.97 -9.18 -1.46
CA SER A 8 -6.41 -10.38 -2.23
C SER A 8 -5.32 -11.42 -2.46
N ALA A 9 -4.07 -11.11 -2.10
CA ALA A 9 -2.91 -11.89 -2.51
C ALA A 9 -1.87 -11.98 -1.38
N GLY A 10 -0.58 -12.08 -1.73
CA GLY A 10 0.49 -12.32 -0.76
C GLY A 10 0.67 -11.24 0.32
N GLY A 11 0.13 -10.03 0.15
CA GLY A 11 0.26 -8.94 1.13
C GLY A 11 1.69 -8.54 1.48
N GLY A 12 2.69 -9.04 0.75
CA GLY A 12 4.09 -8.97 1.18
C GLY A 12 4.58 -7.54 1.39
N SER A 13 4.17 -6.59 0.53
CA SER A 13 4.59 -5.19 0.66
C SER A 13 3.97 -4.48 1.87
N VAL A 14 2.69 -4.75 2.17
CA VAL A 14 2.01 -4.13 3.32
C VAL A 14 2.48 -4.75 4.65
N LEU A 15 2.74 -6.05 4.67
CA LEU A 15 3.29 -6.73 5.86
C LEU A 15 4.75 -6.35 6.09
N GLN A 16 5.56 -6.19 5.04
CA GLN A 16 6.92 -5.69 5.16
C GLN A 16 6.94 -4.25 5.69
N ALA A 17 6.02 -3.40 5.23
CA ALA A 17 5.88 -2.03 5.74
C ALA A 17 5.48 -2.02 7.22
N TYR A 18 4.58 -2.92 7.64
CA TYR A 18 4.27 -3.13 9.04
C TYR A 18 5.51 -3.53 9.84
N ASP A 19 6.31 -4.50 9.37
CA ASP A 19 7.50 -4.94 10.12
C ASP A 19 8.50 -3.80 10.35
N LEU A 20 8.73 -2.99 9.31
CA LEU A 20 9.60 -1.81 9.41
C LEU A 20 9.05 -0.78 10.41
N ALA A 21 7.75 -0.49 10.35
CA ALA A 21 7.11 0.45 11.26
C ALA A 21 7.05 -0.07 12.71
N ALA A 22 6.83 -1.36 12.90
CA ALA A 22 6.83 -2.00 14.21
C ALA A 22 8.23 -1.99 14.84
N ALA A 23 9.27 -2.27 14.05
CA ALA A 23 10.66 -2.14 14.49
C ALA A 23 11.03 -0.70 14.88
N ALA A 24 10.43 0.30 14.21
CA ALA A 24 10.58 1.71 14.54
C ALA A 24 9.68 2.17 15.72
N GLY A 25 8.87 1.28 16.31
CA GLY A 25 7.97 1.61 17.42
C GLY A 25 6.75 2.44 17.04
N LEU A 26 6.40 2.52 15.75
CA LEU A 26 5.29 3.33 15.24
C LEU A 26 3.94 2.62 15.29
N VAL A 27 3.93 1.29 15.31
CA VAL A 27 2.72 0.48 15.22
C VAL A 27 2.89 -0.85 15.95
N THR A 28 1.79 -1.38 16.47
CA THR A 28 1.72 -2.73 17.05
C THR A 28 0.68 -3.59 16.33
N ALA A 29 0.67 -4.89 16.60
CA ALA A 29 -0.32 -5.78 16.01
C ALA A 29 -1.78 -5.39 16.36
N ALA A 30 -2.00 -4.73 17.50
CA ALA A 30 -3.31 -4.26 17.95
C ALA A 30 -3.82 -3.03 17.18
N ASP A 31 -2.97 -2.35 16.43
CA ASP A 31 -3.29 -1.17 15.63
C ASP A 31 -3.74 -1.54 14.20
N ILE A 32 -3.53 -2.78 13.76
CA ILE A 32 -3.81 -3.23 12.39
C ILE A 32 -4.89 -4.32 12.36
N LEU A 33 -5.81 -4.18 11.41
CA LEU A 33 -6.73 -5.24 10.98
C LEU A 33 -6.43 -5.62 9.53
N VAL A 34 -6.22 -6.90 9.25
CA VAL A 34 -6.08 -7.41 7.88
C VAL A 34 -7.38 -8.08 7.45
N ILE A 35 -7.99 -7.56 6.39
CA ILE A 35 -9.17 -8.15 5.75
C ILE A 35 -8.72 -8.81 4.45
N VAL A 36 -9.14 -10.05 4.21
CA VAL A 36 -8.85 -10.77 2.96
C VAL A 36 -10.14 -11.30 2.32
N ASP A 37 -10.19 -11.35 0.99
CA ASP A 37 -11.35 -11.92 0.27
C ASP A 37 -11.20 -13.42 -0.05
N ARG A 38 -10.05 -14.01 0.27
CA ARG A 38 -9.72 -15.41 0.00
C ARG A 38 -8.54 -15.87 0.85
N PRO A 39 -8.32 -17.19 1.01
CA PRO A 39 -7.07 -17.70 1.55
C PRO A 39 -5.87 -17.17 0.75
N CYS A 40 -4.96 -16.46 1.40
CA CYS A 40 -3.80 -15.87 0.74
C CYS A 40 -2.64 -15.60 1.71
N GLY A 41 -1.47 -15.25 1.17
CA GLY A 41 -0.28 -14.98 1.97
C GLY A 41 -0.41 -13.81 2.95
N ALA A 42 -1.30 -12.85 2.68
CA ALA A 42 -1.56 -11.75 3.62
C ALA A 42 -2.16 -12.28 4.94
N GLU A 43 -3.03 -13.27 4.87
CA GLU A 43 -3.70 -13.86 6.03
C GLU A 43 -2.71 -14.67 6.88
N SER A 44 -1.95 -15.58 6.26
CA SER A 44 -0.94 -16.37 6.97
C SER A 44 0.19 -15.49 7.52
N GLY A 45 0.62 -14.48 6.75
CA GLY A 45 1.62 -13.52 7.18
C GLY A 45 1.15 -12.65 8.35
N ALA A 46 -0.11 -12.22 8.37
CA ALA A 46 -0.68 -11.51 9.50
C ALA A 46 -0.78 -12.39 10.76
N ALA A 47 -1.15 -13.67 10.61
CA ALA A 47 -1.21 -14.61 11.72
C ALA A 47 0.16 -14.81 12.42
N VAL A 48 1.25 -14.92 11.65
CA VAL A 48 2.62 -15.00 12.20
C VAL A 48 2.99 -13.77 13.04
N ARG A 49 2.39 -12.61 12.74
CA ARG A 49 2.62 -11.33 13.44
C ARG A 49 1.61 -11.06 14.55
N SER A 50 0.70 -12.02 14.82
CA SER A 50 -0.43 -11.84 15.75
C SER A 50 -1.34 -10.66 15.40
N ILE A 51 -1.38 -10.26 14.12
CA ILE A 51 -2.27 -9.20 13.63
C ILE A 51 -3.68 -9.79 13.49
N ALA A 52 -4.69 -9.03 13.91
CA ALA A 52 -6.08 -9.44 13.75
C ALA A 52 -6.43 -9.63 12.27
N THR A 53 -7.06 -10.76 11.93
CA THR A 53 -7.45 -11.10 10.56
C THR A 53 -8.95 -11.36 10.45
N CYS A 54 -9.54 -10.98 9.33
CA CYS A 54 -10.91 -11.32 8.97
C CYS A 54 -10.96 -11.76 7.50
N ARG A 55 -11.55 -12.92 7.23
CA ARG A 55 -11.81 -13.39 5.86
C ARG A 55 -13.26 -13.10 5.49
N ILE A 56 -13.46 -12.37 4.39
CA ILE A 56 -14.77 -12.03 3.81
C ILE A 56 -14.81 -12.59 2.38
N ASP A 57 -15.17 -13.86 2.28
CA ASP A 57 -15.38 -14.54 0.99
C ASP A 57 -16.77 -14.17 0.47
N GLU A 58 -16.85 -13.00 -0.16
CA GLU A 58 -18.08 -12.46 -0.74
C GLU A 58 -17.77 -11.96 -2.16
N PRO A 59 -18.29 -12.60 -3.23
CA PRO A 59 -18.03 -12.19 -4.60
C PRO A 59 -18.76 -10.89 -4.98
N ASP A 60 -19.92 -10.61 -4.38
CA ASP A 60 -20.65 -9.39 -4.65
C ASP A 60 -19.90 -8.16 -4.08
N ARG A 61 -19.73 -7.12 -4.91
CA ARG A 61 -18.97 -5.93 -4.56
C ARG A 61 -19.62 -5.16 -3.41
N LEU A 62 -20.94 -5.01 -3.45
CA LEU A 62 -21.70 -4.23 -2.49
C LEU A 62 -21.73 -4.92 -1.12
N ALA A 63 -22.00 -6.23 -1.11
CA ALA A 63 -22.01 -7.05 0.08
C ALA A 63 -20.61 -7.15 0.71
N PHE A 64 -19.55 -7.33 -0.10
CA PHE A 64 -18.17 -7.31 0.40
C PHE A 64 -17.86 -5.98 1.09
N SER A 65 -18.13 -4.86 0.42
CA SER A 65 -17.82 -3.51 0.91
C SER A 65 -18.59 -3.19 2.20
N SER A 66 -19.87 -3.55 2.26
CA SER A 66 -20.72 -3.38 3.45
C SER A 66 -20.20 -4.19 4.64
N ARG A 67 -19.82 -5.46 4.42
CA ARG A 67 -19.26 -6.32 5.47
C ARG A 67 -17.90 -5.82 5.94
N ALA A 68 -17.01 -5.46 5.02
CA ALA A 68 -15.71 -4.88 5.33
C ALA A 68 -15.87 -3.60 6.15
N ALA A 69 -16.75 -2.69 5.75
CA ALA A 69 -17.07 -1.48 6.51
C ALA A 69 -17.53 -1.77 7.94
N GLY A 70 -18.36 -2.81 8.12
CA GLY A 70 -18.79 -3.29 9.44
C GLY A 70 -17.63 -3.75 10.32
N GLU A 71 -16.71 -4.56 9.79
CA GLU A 71 -15.54 -5.04 10.52
C GLU A 71 -14.56 -3.90 10.86
N ILE A 72 -14.31 -2.99 9.92
CA ILE A 72 -13.47 -1.81 10.13
C ILE A 72 -14.04 -0.93 11.25
N LYS A 73 -15.36 -0.71 11.24
CA LYS A 73 -16.07 0.04 12.28
C LYS A 73 -15.95 -0.64 13.65
N ARG A 74 -16.15 -1.96 13.73
CA ARG A 74 -16.02 -2.73 14.98
C ARG A 74 -14.61 -2.69 15.53
N PHE A 75 -13.61 -2.77 14.64
CA PHE A 75 -12.22 -2.63 15.03
C PHE A 75 -11.92 -1.20 15.53
N GLY A 76 -12.62 -0.19 15.02
CA GLY A 76 -12.45 1.21 15.38
C GLY A 76 -11.38 1.91 14.53
N ALA A 77 -11.12 1.41 13.33
CA ALA A 77 -10.28 2.09 12.35
C ALA A 77 -11.07 3.21 11.64
N THR A 78 -10.37 4.28 11.29
CA THR A 78 -10.91 5.44 10.55
C THR A 78 -10.48 5.46 9.09
N ALA A 79 -9.58 4.56 8.70
CA ALA A 79 -9.04 4.45 7.36
C ALA A 79 -8.84 3.00 6.93
N ALA A 80 -8.85 2.81 5.61
CA ALA A 80 -8.59 1.53 4.96
C ALA A 80 -7.52 1.72 3.87
N LEU A 81 -6.53 0.83 3.84
CA LEU A 81 -5.52 0.74 2.78
C LEU A 81 -5.79 -0.49 1.91
N LEU A 82 -6.00 -0.27 0.62
CA LEU A 82 -6.23 -1.31 -0.35
C LEU A 82 -4.90 -1.73 -1.00
N SER A 83 -4.63 -3.03 -0.92
CA SER A 83 -3.75 -3.80 -1.80
C SER A 83 -4.58 -4.95 -2.38
N PHE A 84 -5.71 -4.57 -2.97
CA PHE A 84 -6.86 -5.42 -3.26
C PHE A 84 -7.09 -5.53 -4.77
N SER A 85 -7.49 -6.70 -5.27
CA SER A 85 -7.60 -6.96 -6.72
C SER A 85 -9.01 -6.75 -7.28
N ARG A 86 -9.93 -6.20 -6.49
CA ARG A 86 -11.32 -5.96 -6.87
C ARG A 86 -11.70 -4.52 -6.55
N LEU A 87 -12.70 -4.02 -7.26
CA LEU A 87 -13.32 -2.75 -6.94
C LEU A 87 -14.12 -2.87 -5.63
N VAL A 88 -14.19 -1.77 -4.89
CA VAL A 88 -15.03 -1.60 -3.70
C VAL A 88 -16.12 -0.56 -4.01
N SER A 89 -17.21 -0.56 -3.24
CA SER A 89 -18.30 0.38 -3.42
C SER A 89 -18.28 1.49 -2.37
N GLU A 90 -19.19 2.46 -2.54
CA GLU A 90 -19.28 3.68 -1.72
C GLU A 90 -19.54 3.39 -0.25
N GLU A 91 -20.17 2.25 0.06
CA GLU A 91 -20.38 1.75 1.42
C GLU A 91 -19.07 1.60 2.19
N LEU A 92 -17.94 1.38 1.49
CA LEU A 92 -16.62 1.39 2.07
C LEU A 92 -15.93 2.76 1.89
N PHE A 93 -15.76 3.22 0.65
CA PHE A 93 -14.92 4.39 0.38
C PHE A 93 -15.54 5.73 0.80
N GLY A 94 -16.87 5.79 0.93
CA GLY A 94 -17.59 6.93 1.49
C GLY A 94 -17.63 6.93 3.02
N ALA A 95 -17.51 5.77 3.66
CA ALA A 95 -17.57 5.63 5.11
C ALA A 95 -16.22 5.88 5.81
N PHE A 96 -15.10 5.63 5.13
CA PHE A 96 -13.75 5.73 5.68
C PHE A 96 -12.80 6.43 4.71
N THR A 97 -11.71 7.00 5.22
CA THR A 97 -10.59 7.40 4.36
C THR A 97 -9.98 6.15 3.73
N THR A 98 -10.39 5.87 2.50
CA THR A 98 -9.99 4.66 1.76
C THR A 98 -8.93 5.03 0.75
N LEU A 99 -7.77 4.42 0.90
CA LEU A 99 -6.58 4.64 0.09
C LEU A 99 -6.28 3.39 -0.72
N ASN A 100 -5.72 3.55 -1.92
CA ASN A 100 -5.23 2.43 -2.72
C ASN A 100 -3.78 2.65 -3.10
N ILE A 101 -2.98 1.58 -3.06
CA ILE A 101 -1.64 1.55 -3.62
C ILE A 101 -1.69 0.77 -4.94
N HIS A 102 -1.56 1.50 -6.04
CA HIS A 102 -1.55 0.95 -7.38
C HIS A 102 -0.12 0.78 -7.90
N PRO A 103 0.30 -0.38 -8.45
CA PRO A 103 1.68 -0.64 -8.87
C PRO A 103 2.06 -0.02 -10.23
N SER A 104 1.68 1.23 -10.46
CA SER A 104 2.20 2.06 -11.55
C SER A 104 2.22 3.54 -11.18
N LEU A 105 2.87 4.34 -12.02
CA LEU A 105 2.75 5.79 -11.99
C LEU A 105 1.49 6.21 -12.77
N LEU A 106 0.39 6.37 -12.04
CA LEU A 106 -0.86 6.86 -12.60
C LEU A 106 -0.66 8.28 -13.18
N PRO A 107 -1.34 8.61 -14.30
CA PRO A 107 -2.42 7.85 -14.95
C PRO A 107 -1.96 6.70 -15.86
N GLY A 108 -0.67 6.37 -15.91
CA GLY A 108 -0.15 5.27 -16.72
C GLY A 108 -0.54 3.90 -16.15
N PHE A 109 -0.94 2.97 -17.04
CA PHE A 109 -1.23 1.56 -16.72
C PHE A 109 -2.24 1.36 -15.56
N PRO A 110 -3.46 1.95 -15.61
CA PRO A 110 -4.48 1.70 -14.61
C PRO A 110 -5.01 0.25 -14.70
N GLY A 111 -5.61 -0.24 -13.62
CA GLY A 111 -6.23 -1.57 -13.57
C GLY A 111 -5.27 -2.74 -13.36
N ILE A 112 -5.81 -3.96 -13.47
CA ILE A 112 -5.07 -5.19 -13.13
C ILE A 112 -3.92 -5.41 -14.13
N GLY A 113 -2.79 -5.91 -13.64
CA GLY A 113 -1.65 -6.26 -14.50
C GLY A 113 -0.75 -5.08 -14.87
N ALA A 114 -0.82 -3.97 -14.12
CA ALA A 114 -0.07 -2.74 -14.42
C ALA A 114 1.45 -2.96 -14.64
N VAL A 115 2.10 -3.82 -13.84
CA VAL A 115 3.53 -4.14 -13.99
C VAL A 115 3.80 -4.88 -15.30
N VAL A 116 2.93 -5.82 -15.67
CA VAL A 116 3.03 -6.56 -16.94
C VAL A 116 2.85 -5.62 -18.13
N ALA A 117 1.86 -4.73 -18.06
CA ALA A 117 1.61 -3.73 -19.09
C ALA A 117 2.80 -2.75 -19.23
N ALA A 118 3.37 -2.28 -18.13
CA ALA A 118 4.53 -1.40 -18.13
C ALA A 118 5.78 -2.08 -18.74
N ARG A 119 5.99 -3.36 -18.43
CA ARG A 119 7.06 -4.16 -19.02
C ARG A 119 6.86 -4.38 -20.51
N ALA A 120 5.64 -4.72 -20.94
CA ALA A 120 5.29 -4.89 -22.35
C ALA A 120 5.47 -3.59 -23.16
N ALA A 121 5.31 -2.43 -22.53
CA ALA A 121 5.57 -1.13 -23.11
C ALA A 121 7.06 -0.69 -23.06
N SER A 122 7.96 -1.55 -22.58
CA SER A 122 9.38 -1.25 -22.40
C SER A 122 9.63 0.03 -21.59
N ALA A 123 8.81 0.28 -20.56
CA ALA A 123 8.89 1.50 -19.77
C ALA A 123 10.28 1.63 -19.10
N ARG A 124 10.84 2.84 -19.15
CA ARG A 124 12.15 3.18 -18.56
C ARG A 124 12.05 3.65 -17.10
N VAL A 125 10.82 3.84 -16.62
CA VAL A 125 10.51 4.23 -15.25
C VAL A 125 9.39 3.33 -14.76
N LEU A 126 9.53 2.82 -13.54
CA LEU A 126 8.51 2.05 -12.85
C LEU A 126 8.23 2.72 -11.50
N GLY A 127 7.01 2.60 -11.02
CA GLY A 127 6.61 3.20 -9.75
C GLY A 127 5.35 2.58 -9.18
N ALA A 128 4.88 3.19 -8.10
CA ALA A 128 3.57 2.96 -7.52
C ALA A 128 2.95 4.30 -7.15
N SER A 129 1.62 4.34 -7.09
CA SER A 129 0.85 5.52 -6.73
C SER A 129 -0.05 5.20 -5.53
N LEU A 130 -0.04 6.11 -4.56
CA LEU A 130 -0.99 6.16 -3.46
C LEU A 130 -2.05 7.18 -3.82
N HIS A 131 -3.31 6.79 -3.85
CA HIS A 131 -4.41 7.71 -4.14
C HIS A 131 -5.64 7.38 -3.28
N ARG A 132 -6.55 8.35 -3.16
CA ARG A 132 -7.88 8.10 -2.58
C ARG A 132 -8.70 7.25 -3.54
N VAL A 133 -9.52 6.36 -2.98
CA VAL A 133 -10.48 5.57 -3.75
C VAL A 133 -11.71 6.42 -4.05
N ASP A 134 -12.22 6.30 -5.26
CA ASP A 134 -13.50 6.85 -5.71
C ASP A 134 -14.29 5.79 -6.51
N ALA A 135 -15.33 6.21 -7.22
CA ALA A 135 -16.17 5.31 -8.01
C ALA A 135 -15.51 4.81 -9.32
N GLY A 136 -14.38 5.40 -9.73
CA GLY A 136 -13.67 5.03 -10.95
C GLY A 136 -12.57 3.98 -10.71
N ILE A 137 -11.77 3.75 -11.75
CA ILE A 137 -10.63 2.81 -11.70
C ILE A 137 -9.36 3.65 -11.59
N ASP A 138 -8.73 3.61 -10.42
CA ASP A 138 -7.47 4.31 -10.15
C ASP A 138 -7.49 5.81 -10.50
N SER A 139 -8.67 6.44 -10.39
CA SER A 139 -8.92 7.83 -10.83
C SER A 139 -8.95 8.85 -9.70
N GLY A 140 -8.99 8.40 -8.45
CA GLY A 140 -9.17 9.30 -7.33
C GLY A 140 -7.95 10.19 -7.05
N PRO A 141 -8.11 11.20 -6.19
CA PRO A 141 -7.06 12.19 -5.89
C PRO A 141 -5.72 11.55 -5.49
N MET A 142 -4.65 11.97 -6.17
CA MET A 142 -3.28 11.52 -5.90
C MET A 142 -2.80 12.00 -4.52
N LEU A 143 -2.17 11.11 -3.77
CA LEU A 143 -1.61 11.39 -2.45
C LEU A 143 -0.11 11.18 -2.36
N GLY A 144 0.47 10.38 -3.26
CA GLY A 144 1.91 10.23 -3.34
C GLY A 144 2.34 9.20 -4.37
N GLN A 145 3.59 9.27 -4.76
CA GLN A 145 4.20 8.32 -5.69
C GLN A 145 5.59 7.95 -5.23
N ALA A 146 6.00 6.73 -5.55
CA ALA A 146 7.34 6.22 -5.37
C ALA A 146 7.80 5.60 -6.69
N TRP A 147 9.02 5.87 -7.13
CA TRP A 147 9.53 5.45 -8.43
C TRP A 147 11.03 5.20 -8.45
N SER A 148 11.46 4.49 -9.50
CA SER A 148 12.85 4.31 -9.85
C SER A 148 13.00 4.16 -11.37
N PRO A 149 14.21 4.37 -11.92
CA PRO A 149 14.54 3.86 -13.24
C PRO A 149 14.26 2.36 -13.33
N ALA A 150 13.89 1.89 -14.51
CA ALA A 150 13.68 0.49 -14.83
C ALA A 150 14.42 0.15 -16.12
N ASP A 151 15.13 -0.98 -16.11
CA ASP A 151 15.74 -1.55 -17.30
C ASP A 151 14.68 -2.43 -18.03
N PRO A 152 14.29 -2.09 -19.27
CA PRO A 152 13.34 -2.87 -20.05
C PRO A 152 13.76 -4.31 -20.29
N GLU A 153 15.07 -4.55 -20.38
CA GLU A 153 15.64 -5.87 -20.65
C GLU A 153 15.81 -6.69 -19.36
N ALA A 154 15.55 -6.09 -18.20
CA ALA A 154 15.62 -6.80 -16.93
C ALA A 154 14.56 -7.91 -16.81
N SER A 155 14.88 -8.89 -15.98
CA SER A 155 14.01 -10.02 -15.73
C SER A 155 12.70 -9.62 -15.04
N GLU A 156 11.68 -10.47 -15.14
CA GLU A 156 10.40 -10.23 -14.46
C GLU A 156 10.57 -10.13 -12.93
N GLU A 157 11.48 -10.91 -12.35
CA GLU A 157 11.82 -10.86 -10.94
C GLU A 157 12.40 -9.49 -10.54
N ALA A 158 13.14 -8.83 -11.43
CA ALA A 158 13.61 -7.47 -11.22
C ALA A 158 12.44 -6.48 -11.19
N TRP A 159 11.54 -6.54 -12.18
CA TRP A 159 10.35 -5.69 -12.21
C TRP A 159 9.45 -5.87 -10.98
N ASN A 160 9.22 -7.12 -10.57
CA ASN A 160 8.46 -7.45 -9.37
C ASN A 160 9.13 -6.95 -8.08
N ARG A 161 10.47 -6.99 -8.03
CA ARG A 161 11.25 -6.45 -6.91
C ARG A 161 11.16 -4.93 -6.81
N HIS A 162 11.23 -4.21 -7.94
CA HIS A 162 11.01 -2.76 -7.98
C HIS A 162 9.59 -2.41 -7.51
N SER A 163 8.57 -3.09 -8.08
CA SER A 163 7.16 -2.90 -7.68
C SER A 163 6.96 -3.16 -6.19
N PHE A 164 7.60 -4.20 -5.63
CA PHE A 164 7.55 -4.49 -4.21
C PHE A 164 8.11 -3.33 -3.36
N ILE A 165 9.27 -2.77 -3.71
CA ILE A 165 9.87 -1.64 -2.97
C ILE A 165 8.95 -0.42 -3.02
N HIS A 166 8.46 -0.03 -4.20
CA HIS A 166 7.59 1.16 -4.34
C HIS A 166 6.31 1.03 -3.53
N LYS A 167 5.66 -0.15 -3.56
CA LYS A 167 4.46 -0.40 -2.75
C LYS A 167 4.75 -0.44 -1.25
N THR A 168 5.85 -1.05 -0.85
CA THR A 168 6.27 -1.10 0.56
C THR A 168 6.53 0.30 1.09
N TYR A 169 7.14 1.16 0.28
CA TYR A 169 7.38 2.55 0.63
C TYR A 169 6.09 3.30 0.93
N LEU A 170 5.13 3.25 0.00
CA LEU A 170 3.86 3.95 0.17
C LEU A 170 3.02 3.40 1.32
N ALA A 171 3.09 2.08 1.58
CA ALA A 171 2.46 1.49 2.75
C ALA A 171 3.12 1.95 4.04
N ALA A 172 4.46 2.03 4.09
CA ALA A 172 5.21 2.53 5.25
C ALA A 172 4.90 4.01 5.52
N LEU A 173 4.79 4.82 4.47
CA LEU A 173 4.36 6.21 4.54
C LEU A 173 2.96 6.31 5.15
N VAL A 174 1.98 5.53 4.68
CA VAL A 174 0.62 5.55 5.26
C VAL A 174 0.66 5.20 6.76
N ILE A 175 1.41 4.17 7.16
CA ILE A 175 1.53 3.77 8.56
C ILE A 175 2.19 4.88 9.40
N GLU A 176 3.28 5.48 8.91
CA GLU A 176 3.96 6.59 9.59
C GLU A 176 3.02 7.78 9.80
N GLN A 177 2.31 8.20 8.75
CA GLN A 177 1.39 9.34 8.81
C GLN A 177 0.25 9.07 9.79
N ALA A 178 -0.28 7.84 9.79
CA ALA A 178 -1.34 7.46 10.68
C ALA A 178 -0.88 7.35 12.15
N ALA A 179 0.33 6.84 12.39
CA ALA A 179 0.94 6.76 13.73
C ALA A 179 1.14 8.15 14.35
N ARG A 180 1.41 9.15 13.51
CA ARG A 180 1.55 10.56 13.92
C ARG A 180 0.23 11.32 14.02
N GLY A 181 -0.90 10.65 13.76
CA GLY A 181 -2.23 11.27 13.84
C GLY A 181 -2.50 12.29 12.73
N HIS A 182 -1.77 12.22 11.61
CA HIS A 182 -2.01 13.09 10.47
C HIS A 182 -3.27 12.66 9.71
N ASP A 183 -3.91 13.63 9.05
CA ASP A 183 -5.04 13.34 8.16
C ASP A 183 -4.57 12.60 6.90
N LEU A 184 -4.90 11.32 6.83
CA LEU A 184 -4.54 10.45 5.73
C LEU A 184 -5.16 10.86 4.38
N ALA A 185 -6.25 11.66 4.38
CA ALA A 185 -6.82 12.22 3.17
C ALA A 185 -5.96 13.35 2.58
N ARG A 186 -4.96 13.85 3.32
CA ARG A 186 -4.15 15.02 2.99
C ARG A 186 -2.65 14.74 2.91
N ILE A 187 -2.23 13.46 2.87
CA ILE A 187 -0.81 13.06 2.77
C ILE A 187 -0.10 13.82 1.64
N GLY A 188 -0.72 13.90 0.46
CA GLY A 188 -0.14 14.54 -0.73
C GLY A 188 -0.01 16.06 -0.66
N LEU A 189 -0.52 16.71 0.39
CA LEU A 189 -0.41 18.16 0.61
C LEU A 189 0.85 18.54 1.40
N GLN A 190 1.84 17.65 1.50
CA GLN A 190 3.16 17.89 2.13
C GLN A 190 4.28 17.96 1.06
N PRO A 191 4.23 18.90 0.09
CA PRO A 191 5.14 18.94 -1.06
C PRO A 191 6.61 19.18 -0.69
N GLU A 192 6.87 19.72 0.49
CA GLU A 192 8.21 19.94 1.05
C GLU A 192 8.94 18.64 1.40
N ARG A 193 8.21 17.55 1.63
CA ARG A 193 8.81 16.23 1.91
C ARG A 193 9.00 15.50 0.60
N ARG A 194 10.18 15.57 -0.02
CA ARG A 194 10.45 14.82 -1.26
C ARG A 194 11.86 14.26 -1.29
N THR A 195 12.02 13.12 -1.95
CA THR A 195 13.31 12.55 -2.34
C THR A 195 13.36 12.42 -3.87
N PRO A 196 14.52 12.07 -4.46
CA PRO A 196 14.59 11.73 -5.88
C PRO A 196 13.70 10.55 -6.29
N SER A 197 13.24 9.74 -5.34
CA SER A 197 12.51 8.49 -5.58
C SER A 197 11.08 8.50 -5.06
N ALA A 198 10.67 9.52 -4.30
CA ALA A 198 9.34 9.56 -3.72
C ALA A 198 8.86 10.97 -3.33
N CYS A 199 7.54 11.14 -3.39
CA CYS A 199 6.86 12.28 -2.82
C CYS A 199 5.48 11.83 -2.27
N PRO A 200 5.17 12.00 -0.98
CA PRO A 200 6.03 12.60 0.03
C PRO A 200 7.11 11.64 0.57
N ALA A 201 8.20 12.22 1.10
CA ALA A 201 9.33 11.51 1.71
C ALA A 201 8.98 10.96 3.10
N LEU A 202 9.56 9.82 3.54
CA LEU A 202 9.51 9.39 4.95
C LEU A 202 10.25 10.39 5.85
N SER A 203 9.96 10.37 7.15
CA SER A 203 10.50 11.34 8.11
C SER A 203 10.88 10.75 9.46
N ASP A 204 10.41 9.54 9.78
CA ASP A 204 10.82 8.82 10.97
C ASP A 204 12.21 8.20 10.77
N PRO A 205 13.21 8.54 11.60
CA PRO A 205 14.58 8.04 11.41
C PRO A 205 14.70 6.53 11.47
N GLY A 206 13.95 5.87 12.37
CA GLY A 206 13.97 4.40 12.51
C GLY A 206 13.40 3.73 11.26
N LEU A 207 12.27 4.24 10.77
CA LEU A 207 11.63 3.75 9.56
C LEU A 207 12.50 4.00 8.31
N ILE A 208 13.12 5.18 8.19
CA ILE A 208 14.04 5.51 7.09
C ILE A 208 15.22 4.54 7.08
N ASN A 209 15.84 4.29 8.23
CA ASN A 209 16.99 3.39 8.33
C ASN A 209 16.62 1.95 7.96
N GLY A 210 15.52 1.43 8.52
CA GLY A 210 15.03 0.10 8.17
C GLY A 210 14.67 -0.02 6.68
N PHE A 211 14.12 1.04 6.08
CA PHE A 211 13.83 1.04 4.66
C PHE A 211 15.11 1.06 3.80
N ARG A 212 16.14 1.80 4.20
CA ARG A 212 17.46 1.79 3.52
C ARG A 212 18.11 0.40 3.56
N GLU A 213 17.99 -0.30 4.68
CA GLU A 213 18.45 -1.69 4.80
C GLU A 213 17.66 -2.62 3.88
N LEU A 214 16.33 -2.47 3.82
CA LEU A 214 15.49 -3.23 2.89
C LEU A 214 15.89 -2.99 1.42
N VAL A 215 16.12 -1.74 1.04
CA VAL A 215 16.57 -1.37 -0.32
C VAL A 215 17.92 -2.01 -0.64
N THR A 216 18.86 -1.95 0.31
CA THR A 216 20.20 -2.54 0.16
C THR A 216 20.14 -4.06 0.02
N THR A 217 19.42 -4.74 0.91
CA THR A 217 19.27 -6.20 0.89
C THR A 217 18.56 -6.70 -0.38
N ARG A 218 17.68 -5.88 -0.96
CA ARG A 218 16.98 -6.15 -2.22
C ARG A 218 17.75 -5.63 -3.46
N LYS A 219 18.96 -5.09 -3.31
CA LYS A 219 19.79 -4.58 -4.42
C LYS A 219 19.05 -3.55 -5.30
N MET A 220 18.41 -2.58 -4.66
CA MET A 220 17.62 -1.52 -5.30
C MET A 220 18.33 -0.16 -5.23
N GLU A 221 19.55 -0.10 -5.77
CA GLU A 221 20.56 0.95 -5.51
C GLU A 221 20.10 2.39 -5.82
N HIS A 222 19.08 2.58 -6.66
CA HIS A 222 18.57 3.89 -7.07
C HIS A 222 17.38 4.41 -6.26
N PHE A 223 16.92 3.67 -5.25
CA PHE A 223 15.77 4.09 -4.43
C PHE A 223 16.21 4.82 -3.15
N VAL A 224 15.80 6.08 -3.01
CA VAL A 224 16.10 6.93 -1.85
C VAL A 224 14.81 7.16 -1.04
N PRO A 225 14.66 6.55 0.16
CA PRO A 225 13.45 6.66 0.96
C PRO A 225 13.30 8.00 1.69
#